data_AF-K1RQW6-F1
#
_entry.id   AF-K1RQW6-F1
#
_cell.length_a   1.000
_cell.length_b   1.000
_cell.length_c   1.000
_cell.angle_alpha   90.00
_cell.angle_beta   90.00
_cell.angle_gamma   90.00
#
_symmetry.space_group_name_H-M   'P 1'
#
loop_
_entity.id
_entity.type
_entity.pdbx_description
1 polymer ?
#
loop_
_entity_poly.entity_id
_entity_poly.type
_entity_poly.pdbx_seq_one_letter_code
_entity_poly.pdbx_strand_id
1 'polypeptide(L)'
;VQQHCEANSYGVVREFVGHGIGKDMHEDPQVPNYGKRGYGTQLKKGMCIAIEPMITLGSRQIVMERDGWTVRTRDRKCAAHFEHTVAIGVGKADILSSFEYVEQVLGDKAI
;
A
#
# COMPACT_ATOMS: atom_id res chain seq x y z
N VAL A 1 -7.73 -0.25 5.58
CA VAL A 1 -7.67 0.66 4.42
C VAL A 1 -9.07 0.97 3.89
N GLN A 2 -9.72 0.08 3.13
CA GLN A 2 -11.02 0.34 2.49
C GLN A 2 -12.06 1.06 3.35
N GLN A 3 -12.44 0.51 4.51
CA GLN A 3 -13.47 1.12 5.36
C GLN A 3 -13.13 2.56 5.77
N HIS A 4 -11.86 2.85 6.04
CA HIS A 4 -11.41 4.19 6.41
C HIS A 4 -11.50 5.16 5.23
N CYS A 5 -11.03 4.75 4.04
CA CYS A 5 -11.03 5.60 2.85
C CYS A 5 -12.45 5.85 2.32
N GLU A 6 -13.27 4.80 2.20
CA GLU A 6 -14.64 4.91 1.68
C GLU A 6 -15.54 5.74 2.62
N ALA A 7 -15.34 5.66 3.95
CA ALA A 7 -16.04 6.53 4.91
C ALA A 7 -15.69 8.02 4.76
N ASN A 8 -14.52 8.32 4.20
CA ASN A 8 -14.06 9.68 3.90
C ASN A 8 -14.29 10.08 2.44
N SER A 9 -15.18 9.37 1.72
CA SER A 9 -15.52 9.62 0.30
C SER A 9 -14.35 9.46 -0.67
N TYR A 10 -13.31 8.71 -0.31
CA TYR A 10 -12.20 8.38 -1.19
C TYR A 10 -12.38 7.01 -1.83
N GLY A 11 -11.92 6.87 -3.07
CA GLY A 11 -11.85 5.61 -3.78
C GLY A 11 -10.57 4.83 -3.46
N VAL A 12 -10.65 3.50 -3.54
CA VAL A 12 -9.52 2.57 -3.35
C VAL A 12 -9.32 1.79 -4.63
N VAL A 13 -8.18 1.96 -5.29
CA VAL A 13 -7.81 1.20 -6.49
C VAL A 13 -7.80 -0.29 -6.17
N ARG A 14 -8.32 -1.11 -7.09
CA ARG A 14 -8.46 -2.57 -6.88
C ARG A 14 -7.63 -3.41 -7.84
N GLU A 15 -7.15 -2.78 -8.90
CA GLU A 15 -6.38 -3.37 -9.98
C GLU A 15 -4.89 -3.51 -9.61
N PHE A 16 -4.42 -2.72 -8.64
CA PHE A 16 -3.09 -2.80 -8.05
C PHE A 16 -3.17 -3.01 -6.54
N VAL A 17 -2.29 -3.83 -6.02
CA VAL A 17 -2.27 -4.33 -4.65
C VAL A 17 -0.84 -4.47 -4.20
N GLY A 18 -0.64 -4.52 -2.88
CA GLY A 18 0.67 -4.89 -2.35
C GLY A 18 1.05 -6.33 -2.66
N HIS A 19 2.27 -6.68 -2.32
CA HIS A 19 2.87 -7.96 -2.68
C HIS A 19 3.79 -8.47 -1.57
N GLY A 20 4.14 -9.76 -1.64
CA GLY A 20 5.31 -10.26 -0.94
C GLY A 20 6.56 -9.63 -1.54
N ILE A 21 7.55 -9.36 -0.71
CA ILE A 21 8.83 -8.77 -1.14
C ILE A 21 9.95 -9.42 -0.33
N GLY A 22 11.04 -9.76 -1.00
CA GLY A 22 12.16 -10.39 -0.30
C GLY A 22 13.26 -10.82 -1.25
N LYS A 23 13.16 -12.05 -1.76
CA LYS A 23 14.14 -12.56 -2.73
C LYS A 23 13.86 -11.99 -4.11
N ASP A 24 12.58 -11.93 -4.46
CA ASP A 24 12.11 -11.27 -5.67
C ASP A 24 11.48 -9.92 -5.33
N MET A 25 11.50 -9.00 -6.30
CA MET A 25 10.90 -7.66 -6.14
C MET A 25 9.40 -7.76 -5.89
N HIS A 26 8.71 -8.65 -6.62
CA HIS A 26 7.31 -8.98 -6.42
C HIS A 26 7.17 -10.49 -6.30
N GLU A 27 6.73 -10.97 -5.15
CA GLU A 27 6.42 -12.38 -4.87
C GLU A 27 5.05 -12.50 -4.17
N ASP A 28 4.57 -13.73 -4.00
CA ASP A 28 3.35 -13.97 -3.22
C ASP A 28 3.57 -13.63 -1.72
N PRO A 29 2.54 -13.21 -0.99
CA PRO A 29 1.15 -13.09 -1.43
C PRO A 29 0.82 -11.69 -1.95
N GLN A 30 -0.23 -11.61 -2.78
CA GLN A 30 -0.91 -10.33 -2.98
C GLN A 30 -1.55 -9.82 -1.68
N VAL A 31 -1.47 -8.51 -1.47
CA VAL A 31 -1.97 -7.79 -0.29
C VAL A 31 -2.98 -6.72 -0.73
N PRO A 32 -4.26 -7.07 -0.95
CA PRO A 32 -5.26 -6.11 -1.40
C PRO A 32 -5.56 -5.02 -0.37
N ASN A 33 -5.71 -3.79 -0.86
CA ASN A 33 -6.13 -2.62 -0.07
C ASN A 33 -7.63 -2.61 0.28
N TYR A 34 -8.35 -3.64 -0.15
CA TYR A 34 -9.79 -3.84 -0.01
C TYR A 34 -10.09 -5.28 0.41
N GLY A 35 -11.29 -5.50 0.97
CA GLY A 35 -11.72 -6.84 1.34
C GLY A 35 -12.46 -6.89 2.67
N LYS A 36 -12.57 -8.10 3.22
CA LYS A 36 -13.29 -8.38 4.45
C LYS A 36 -12.31 -8.85 5.53
N ARG A 37 -12.43 -8.29 6.73
CA ARG A 37 -11.61 -8.68 7.90
C ARG A 37 -11.70 -10.20 8.11
N GLY A 38 -10.54 -10.83 8.31
CA GLY A 38 -10.42 -12.27 8.53
C GLY A 38 -10.34 -13.13 7.25
N TYR A 39 -10.22 -12.52 6.08
CA TYR A 39 -10.02 -13.21 4.80
C TYR A 39 -8.64 -12.86 4.22
N GLY A 40 -8.14 -13.71 3.33
CA GLY A 40 -6.85 -13.54 2.65
C GLY A 40 -5.79 -14.54 3.13
N THR A 41 -4.56 -14.37 2.66
CA THR A 41 -3.43 -15.24 3.02
C THR A 41 -3.09 -15.09 4.50
N GLN A 42 -2.90 -16.21 5.19
CA GLN A 42 -2.41 -16.21 6.55
C GLN A 42 -0.95 -15.75 6.59
N LEU A 43 -0.69 -14.61 7.23
CA LEU A 43 0.65 -14.08 7.42
C LEU A 43 1.42 -14.94 8.43
N LYS A 44 2.63 -15.34 8.07
CA LYS A 44 3.52 -16.19 8.89
C LYS A 44 4.82 -15.46 9.19
N LYS A 45 5.40 -15.78 10.35
CA LYS A 45 6.70 -15.24 10.75
C LYS A 45 7.74 -15.46 9.65
N GLY A 46 8.51 -14.42 9.36
CA GLY A 46 9.60 -14.44 8.37
C GLY A 46 9.18 -14.05 6.96
N MET A 47 7.89 -13.78 6.72
CA MET A 47 7.43 -13.13 5.50
C MET A 47 7.73 -11.63 5.56
N CYS A 48 7.93 -11.03 4.39
CA CYS A 48 7.95 -9.58 4.21
C CYS A 48 6.91 -9.22 3.15
N ILE A 49 6.16 -8.14 3.40
CA ILE A 49 5.11 -7.66 2.49
C ILE A 49 5.20 -6.16 2.29
N ALA A 50 4.86 -5.70 1.10
CA ALA A 50 4.53 -4.32 0.80
C ALA A 50 3.05 -4.05 1.14
N ILE A 51 2.80 -3.01 1.92
CA ILE A 51 1.47 -2.45 2.14
C ILE A 51 1.46 -1.09 1.46
N GLU A 52 0.75 -0.99 0.34
CA GLU A 52 0.88 0.12 -0.63
C GLU A 52 -0.48 0.66 -1.10
N PRO A 53 -1.22 1.41 -0.26
CA PRO A 53 -2.54 1.92 -0.61
C PRO A 53 -2.51 3.03 -1.66
N MET A 54 -3.13 2.77 -2.82
CA MET A 54 -3.40 3.78 -3.85
C MET A 54 -4.84 4.30 -3.70
N ILE A 55 -4.97 5.56 -3.29
CA ILE A 55 -6.23 6.20 -2.89
C ILE A 55 -6.57 7.34 -3.85
N THR A 56 -7.82 7.41 -4.30
CA THR A 56 -8.28 8.38 -5.29
C THR A 56 -9.28 9.37 -4.69
N LEU A 57 -9.20 10.65 -5.07
CA LEU A 57 -10.18 11.67 -4.65
C LEU A 57 -11.60 11.43 -5.19
N GLY A 58 -11.75 10.69 -6.28
CA GLY A 58 -13.04 10.39 -6.89
C GLY A 58 -13.21 8.91 -7.19
N SER A 59 -13.39 8.59 -8.46
CA SER A 59 -13.61 7.21 -8.91
C SER A 59 -12.39 6.35 -8.62
N ARG A 60 -12.60 5.18 -7.99
CA ARG A 60 -11.56 4.15 -7.81
C ARG A 60 -11.00 3.57 -9.12
N GLN A 61 -11.68 3.82 -10.25
CA GLN A 61 -11.34 3.20 -11.52
C GLN A 61 -10.15 3.92 -12.17
N ILE A 62 -9.28 3.12 -12.77
CA ILE A 62 -8.06 3.57 -13.41
C ILE A 62 -8.07 3.29 -14.91
N VAL A 63 -7.14 3.92 -15.62
CA VAL A 63 -6.81 3.63 -17.01
C VAL A 63 -5.29 3.57 -17.12
N MET A 64 -4.79 2.56 -17.82
CA MET A 64 -3.38 2.49 -18.24
C MET A 64 -3.24 3.25 -19.56
N GLU A 65 -2.26 4.14 -19.62
CA GLU A 65 -1.97 4.92 -20.81
C GLU A 65 -1.26 4.10 -21.89
N ARG A 66 -1.15 4.69 -23.08
CA ARG A 66 -0.59 4.02 -24.26
C ARG A 66 0.89 3.65 -24.13
N ASP A 67 1.60 4.23 -23.16
CA ASP A 67 2.98 3.89 -22.86
C ASP A 67 3.14 2.52 -22.16
N GLY A 68 2.03 1.91 -21.72
CA GLY A 68 2.00 0.62 -21.04
C GLY A 68 2.42 0.65 -19.57
N TRP A 69 2.64 1.85 -19.00
CA TRP A 69 3.15 2.02 -17.63
C TRP A 69 2.38 3.04 -16.82
N THR A 70 2.09 4.21 -17.42
CA THR A 70 1.44 5.30 -16.69
C THR A 70 0.01 4.92 -16.37
N VAL A 71 -0.32 4.93 -15.08
CA VAL A 71 -1.68 4.71 -14.59
C VAL A 71 -2.23 6.04 -14.12
N ARG A 72 -3.45 6.36 -14.56
CA ARG A 72 -4.19 7.50 -14.04
C ARG A 72 -5.60 7.15 -13.65
N THR A 73 -6.20 7.99 -12.81
CA THR A 73 -7.63 7.93 -12.49
C THR A 73 -8.46 8.14 -13.75
N ARG A 74 -9.57 7.39 -13.85
CA ARG A 74 -10.49 7.49 -14.98
C ARG A 74 -11.14 8.87 -15.06
N ASP A 75 -11.42 9.48 -13.92
CA ASP A 75 -12.02 10.82 -13.80
C ASP A 75 -10.99 11.96 -13.75
N ARG A 76 -9.70 11.65 -13.86
CA ARG A 76 -8.56 12.60 -13.83
C ARG A 76 -8.43 13.42 -12.55
N LYS A 77 -9.09 13.02 -11.46
CA LYS A 77 -8.85 13.64 -10.15
C LYS A 77 -7.56 13.12 -9.51
N CYS A 78 -7.06 13.85 -8.53
CA CYS A 78 -5.84 13.49 -7.80
C CYS A 78 -5.94 12.10 -7.17
N ALA A 79 -4.79 11.44 -7.08
CA ALA A 79 -4.58 10.24 -6.30
C ALA A 79 -3.34 10.42 -5.42
N ALA A 80 -3.31 9.67 -4.33
CA ALA A 80 -2.17 9.58 -3.43
C ALA A 80 -1.78 8.12 -3.27
N HIS A 81 -0.49 7.88 -3.10
CA HIS A 81 0.08 6.57 -2.86
C HIS A 81 1.12 6.70 -1.75
N PHE A 82 1.15 5.73 -0.85
CA PHE A 82 2.19 5.57 0.15
C PHE A 82 2.44 4.08 0.37
N GLU A 83 3.68 3.73 0.72
CA GLU A 83 4.09 2.33 0.86
C GLU A 83 5.00 2.16 2.08
N HIS A 84 4.83 1.02 2.77
CA HIS A 84 5.86 0.45 3.62
C HIS A 84 6.09 -1.02 3.32
N THR A 85 7.36 -1.41 3.37
CA THR A 85 7.77 -2.80 3.58
C THR A 85 7.69 -3.17 5.05
N VAL A 86 7.02 -4.28 5.35
CA VAL A 86 6.79 -4.79 6.69
C VAL A 86 7.24 -6.25 6.81
N ALA A 87 8.11 -6.53 7.78
CA ALA A 87 8.44 -7.89 8.18
C ALA A 87 7.41 -8.42 9.21
N ILE A 88 6.94 -9.65 8.96
CA ILE A 88 6.01 -10.35 9.83
C ILE A 88 6.80 -11.03 10.96
N GLY A 89 6.68 -10.46 12.16
CA GLY A 89 7.26 -10.98 13.39
C GLY A 89 6.29 -11.78 14.25
N VAL A 90 6.67 -12.02 15.50
CA VAL A 90 5.77 -12.52 16.54
C VAL A 90 5.22 -11.32 17.31
N GLY A 91 3.90 -11.16 17.32
CA GLY A 91 3.20 -10.14 18.12
C GLY A 91 3.12 -8.76 17.47
N LYS A 92 4.25 -8.18 17.01
CA LYS A 92 4.28 -6.87 16.36
C LYS A 92 4.76 -6.93 14.91
N ALA A 93 4.27 -5.98 14.11
CA ALA A 93 4.80 -5.70 12.78
C ALA A 93 6.13 -4.95 12.92
N ASP A 94 7.09 -5.30 12.07
CA ASP A 94 8.38 -4.60 11.99
C ASP A 94 8.42 -3.79 10.69
N ILE A 95 8.46 -2.46 10.79
CA ILE A 95 8.36 -1.54 9.65
C ILE A 95 9.78 -1.24 9.18
N LEU A 96 10.18 -1.86 8.06
CA LEU A 96 11.58 -1.82 7.59
C LEU A 96 11.94 -0.53 6.85
N SER A 97 10.93 0.24 6.45
CA SER A 97 11.04 1.45 5.62
C SER A 97 10.48 2.68 6.33
N SER A 98 10.57 2.70 7.66
CA SER A 98 10.08 3.81 8.49
C SER A 98 10.98 5.05 8.34
N PHE A 99 10.43 6.21 8.72
CA PHE A 99 11.17 7.47 8.78
C PHE A 99 11.84 7.70 10.15
N GLU A 100 11.73 6.76 11.10
CA GLU A 100 12.16 6.94 12.50
C GLU A 100 13.62 7.38 12.61
N TYR A 101 14.52 6.79 11.82
CA TYR A 101 15.93 7.17 11.84
C TYR A 101 16.15 8.61 11.33
N VAL A 102 15.43 9.00 10.28
CA VAL A 102 15.50 10.36 9.72
C VAL A 102 14.96 11.37 10.72
N GLU A 103 13.82 11.06 11.35
CA GLU A 103 13.19 11.88 12.39
C GLU A 103 14.07 12.02 13.63
N GLN A 104 14.74 10.95 14.07
CA GLN A 104 15.69 11.00 15.19
C GLN A 104 16.87 11.93 14.91
N VAL A 105 17.36 11.98 13.67
CA VAL A 105 18.50 12.81 13.29
C VAL A 105 18.08 14.27 13.03
N LEU A 106 16.93 14.49 12.40
CA LEU A 106 16.52 15.80 11.92
C LEU A 106 15.57 16.54 12.88
N GLY A 107 14.91 15.85 13.81
CA GLY A 107 13.92 16.42 14.73
C GLY A 107 12.84 17.20 13.97
N ASP A 108 12.59 18.44 14.37
CA ASP A 108 11.61 19.35 13.75
C ASP A 108 11.91 19.71 12.27
N LYS A 109 13.07 19.29 11.74
CA LYS A 109 13.41 19.43 10.32
C LYS A 109 13.03 18.21 9.48
N ALA A 110 12.57 17.13 10.11
CA ALA A 110 11.95 16.02 9.39
C ALA A 110 10.55 16.45 8.96
N ILE A 111 10.35 16.52 7.63
CA ILE A 111 9.11 16.73 6.85
C ILE A 111 7.99 17.52 7.55
#